data_AF-A0A3D1ZKC8-F1
#
_entry.id   AF-A0A3D1ZKC8-F1
#
_cell.length_a   1.000
_cell.length_b   1.000
_cell.length_c   1.000
_cell.angle_alpha   90.00
_cell.angle_beta   90.00
_cell.angle_gamma   90.00
#
_symmetry.space_group_name_H-M   'P 1'
#
loop_
_entity.id
_entity.type
_entity.pdbx_description
1 polymer ?
#
loop_
_entity_poly.entity_id
_entity_poly.type
_entity_poly.pdbx_seq_one_letter_code
_entity_poly.pdbx_strand_id
1 'polypeptide(L)'
;MKRLNTAYKSMRIRPRTAMSLIATASVCALLAACASTPTEAFSGTEFNNVEPAFDFQLQNQFGDVSSLADHKDKVVVLTFLYTNCPDVCPIITTQLRETFRDLTDVEDQVEFIAVSVDPERDTVSEAHDFLGKWGLENDWSYLVGTEG
;
A
#
# COMPACT_ATOMS: atom_id res chain seq x y z
N MET A 1 0.95 -68.47 -41.75
CA MET A 1 1.18 -68.64 -40.30
C MET A 1 2.63 -68.33 -39.94
N LYS A 2 2.95 -67.13 -39.44
CA LYS A 2 4.09 -66.90 -38.53
C LYS A 2 3.64 -65.93 -37.45
N ARG A 3 3.77 -66.37 -36.20
CA ARG A 3 3.21 -65.79 -34.98
C ARG A 3 3.94 -64.48 -34.63
N LEU A 4 3.16 -63.50 -34.16
CA LEU A 4 3.59 -62.29 -33.46
C LEU A 4 4.33 -62.66 -32.16
N ASN A 5 5.40 -61.96 -31.81
CA ASN A 5 5.67 -61.70 -30.38
C ASN A 5 6.53 -60.46 -30.15
N THR A 6 5.87 -59.44 -29.63
CA THR A 6 6.38 -58.19 -29.08
C THR A 6 7.18 -58.48 -27.83
N ALA A 7 8.49 -58.23 -27.85
CA ALA A 7 9.32 -58.25 -26.64
C ALA A 7 9.16 -56.92 -25.88
N TYR A 8 8.10 -56.81 -25.09
CA TYR A 8 8.00 -55.78 -24.05
C TYR A 8 9.03 -56.12 -22.97
N LYS A 9 10.22 -55.50 -23.08
CA LYS A 9 11.32 -55.66 -22.14
C LYS A 9 10.88 -55.05 -20.80
N SER A 10 10.48 -55.93 -19.87
CA SER A 10 10.03 -55.55 -18.54
C SER A 10 11.17 -54.87 -17.78
N MET A 11 11.12 -53.54 -17.72
CA MET A 11 12.06 -52.71 -16.96
C MET A 11 11.78 -52.91 -15.46
N ARG A 12 12.42 -53.91 -14.85
CA ARG A 12 12.39 -54.14 -13.39
C ARG A 12 13.27 -53.11 -12.70
N ILE A 13 12.64 -52.01 -12.26
CA ILE A 13 13.29 -50.98 -11.45
C ILE A 13 13.59 -51.57 -10.06
N ARG A 14 14.82 -51.40 -9.56
CA ARG A 14 15.20 -51.86 -8.21
C ARG A 14 14.45 -51.02 -7.15
N PRO A 15 13.99 -51.62 -6.04
CA PRO A 15 13.19 -50.91 -5.03
C PRO A 15 13.94 -49.70 -4.44
N ARG A 16 15.28 -49.78 -4.35
CA ARG A 16 16.14 -48.69 -3.86
C ARG A 16 16.20 -47.49 -4.81
N THR A 17 16.23 -47.72 -6.13
CA THR A 17 16.25 -46.63 -7.12
C THR A 17 14.89 -45.97 -7.27
N ALA A 18 13.80 -46.75 -7.11
CA ALA A 18 12.44 -46.20 -7.06
C ALA A 18 12.25 -45.28 -5.85
N MET A 19 12.76 -45.67 -4.67
CA MET A 19 12.63 -44.89 -3.44
C MET A 19 13.43 -43.57 -3.48
N SER A 20 14.64 -43.56 -4.06
CA SER A 20 15.41 -42.32 -4.25
C SER A 20 14.75 -41.36 -5.25
N LEU A 21 14.18 -41.87 -6.35
CA LEU A 21 13.48 -41.04 -7.35
C LEU A 21 12.21 -40.41 -6.79
N ILE A 22 11.45 -41.15 -5.97
CA ILE A 22 10.28 -40.63 -5.27
C ILE A 22 10.70 -39.53 -4.27
N ALA A 23 11.76 -39.77 -3.48
CA ALA A 23 12.24 -38.78 -2.52
C ALA A 23 12.70 -37.47 -3.21
N THR A 24 13.43 -37.57 -4.33
CA THR A 24 13.85 -36.38 -5.09
C THR A 24 12.67 -35.66 -5.75
N ALA A 25 11.71 -36.40 -6.33
CA ALA A 25 10.51 -35.79 -6.89
C ALA A 25 9.68 -35.07 -5.82
N SER A 26 9.53 -35.65 -4.63
CA SER A 26 8.82 -35.02 -3.50
C SER A 26 9.53 -33.75 -3.02
N VAL A 27 10.85 -33.75 -2.92
CA VAL A 27 11.63 -32.56 -2.54
C VAL A 27 11.50 -31.44 -3.59
N CYS A 28 11.58 -31.78 -4.88
CA CYS A 28 11.38 -30.80 -5.95
C CYS A 28 9.94 -30.24 -5.96
N ALA A 29 8.93 -31.06 -5.69
CA ALA A 29 7.54 -30.62 -5.60
C ALA A 29 7.32 -29.67 -4.41
N LEU A 30 7.93 -29.95 -3.26
CA LEU A 30 7.88 -29.07 -2.08
C LEU A 30 8.59 -27.73 -2.34
N LEU A 31 9.74 -27.74 -3.02
CA LEU A 31 10.46 -26.51 -3.38
C LEU A 31 9.69 -25.65 -4.39
N ALA A 32 9.03 -26.27 -5.38
CA ALA A 32 8.22 -25.55 -6.35
C ALA A 32 6.98 -24.90 -5.71
N ALA A 33 6.40 -25.50 -4.67
CA ALA A 33 5.26 -24.94 -3.94
C ALA A 33 5.62 -23.71 -3.10
N CYS A 34 6.88 -23.53 -2.68
CA CYS A 34 7.33 -22.31 -2.02
C CYS A 34 7.70 -21.18 -3.00
N ALA A 35 7.91 -21.50 -4.28
CA ALA A 35 8.29 -20.53 -5.30
C ALA A 35 7.09 -19.79 -5.92
N SER A 36 5.86 -20.17 -5.59
CA SER A 36 4.68 -19.38 -5.95
C SER A 36 4.60 -18.16 -5.06
N THR A 37 5.12 -17.03 -5.54
CA THR A 37 4.78 -15.71 -5.01
C THR A 37 3.27 -15.53 -5.13
N PRO A 38 2.52 -15.37 -4.03
CA PRO A 38 1.14 -14.95 -4.11
C PRO A 38 1.11 -13.63 -4.89
N THR A 39 0.32 -13.56 -5.97
CA THR A 39 -0.14 -12.25 -6.43
C THR A 39 -1.08 -11.78 -5.34
N GLU A 40 -0.58 -10.90 -4.48
CA GLU A 40 -1.40 -10.20 -3.48
C GLU A 40 -2.49 -9.45 -4.24
N ALA A 41 -3.67 -10.05 -4.34
CA ALA A 41 -4.84 -9.36 -4.84
C ALA A 41 -5.19 -8.27 -3.82
N PHE A 42 -5.34 -7.03 -4.29
CA PHE A 42 -5.70 -5.91 -3.43
C PHE A 42 -6.95 -6.26 -2.60
N SER A 43 -6.77 -6.35 -1.28
CA SER A 43 -7.84 -6.74 -0.34
C SER A 43 -8.68 -5.53 0.09
N GLY A 44 -9.20 -4.80 -0.89
CA GLY A 44 -10.03 -3.62 -0.68
C GLY A 44 -11.14 -3.50 -1.71
N THR A 45 -11.98 -2.48 -1.53
CA THR A 45 -13.01 -2.12 -2.51
C THR A 45 -12.41 -1.17 -3.52
N GLU A 46 -12.31 -1.60 -4.77
CA GLU A 46 -11.97 -0.71 -5.88
C GLU A 46 -13.23 0.06 -6.31
N PHE A 47 -13.14 1.39 -6.28
CA PHE A 47 -14.20 2.24 -6.78
C PHE A 47 -14.00 2.43 -8.29
N ASN A 48 -14.79 1.73 -9.11
CA ASN A 48 -14.65 1.76 -10.57
C ASN A 48 -15.36 2.95 -11.26
N ASN A 49 -16.20 3.70 -10.52
CA ASN A 49 -17.02 4.80 -11.05
C ASN A 49 -16.83 6.06 -10.19
N VAL A 50 -15.59 6.52 -10.04
CA VAL A 50 -15.27 7.72 -9.27
C VAL A 50 -15.41 8.94 -10.17
N GLU A 51 -16.24 9.90 -9.76
CA GLU A 51 -16.18 11.24 -10.33
C GLU A 51 -14.84 11.89 -9.94
N PRO A 52 -14.14 12.57 -10.87
CA PRO A 52 -12.92 13.27 -10.52
C PRO A 52 -13.15 14.26 -9.37
N ALA A 53 -12.17 14.37 -8.46
CA ALA A 53 -12.19 15.40 -7.43
C ALA A 53 -12.23 16.79 -8.07
N PHE A 54 -12.96 17.72 -7.45
CA PHE A 54 -12.95 19.11 -7.85
C PHE A 54 -11.56 19.71 -7.58
N ASP A 55 -11.18 20.67 -8.43
CA ASP A 55 -9.97 21.44 -8.18
C ASP A 55 -10.14 22.33 -6.95
N PHE A 56 -9.04 22.60 -6.26
CA PHE A 56 -9.02 23.43 -5.06
C PHE A 56 -7.76 24.28 -5.02
N GLN A 57 -7.81 25.36 -4.23
CA GLN A 57 -6.63 26.11 -3.84
C GLN A 57 -6.73 26.37 -2.34
N LEU A 58 -5.88 25.69 -1.57
CA LEU A 58 -5.80 25.81 -0.12
C LEU A 58 -4.37 26.17 0.28
N GLN A 59 -4.16 26.52 1.54
CA GLN A 59 -2.82 26.79 2.07
C GLN A 59 -2.33 25.59 2.88
N ASN A 60 -1.07 25.20 2.71
CA ASN A 60 -0.44 24.23 3.58
C ASN A 60 0.04 24.86 4.91
N GLN A 61 0.66 24.06 5.77
CA GLN A 61 1.22 24.49 7.06
C GLN A 61 2.39 25.49 6.96
N PHE A 62 2.92 25.73 5.76
CA PHE A 62 3.95 26.73 5.50
C PHE A 62 3.37 28.01 4.89
N GLY A 63 2.08 28.03 4.58
CA GLY A 63 1.39 29.14 3.92
C GLY A 63 1.50 29.11 2.39
N ASP A 64 2.09 28.07 1.82
CA ASP A 64 2.15 27.89 0.37
C ASP A 64 0.79 27.43 -0.16
N VAL A 65 0.43 27.90 -1.35
CA VAL A 65 -0.78 27.46 -2.04
C VAL A 65 -0.56 26.05 -2.59
N SER A 66 -1.51 25.16 -2.30
CA SER A 66 -1.58 23.77 -2.78
C SER A 66 -2.90 23.54 -3.50
N SER A 67 -2.82 22.82 -4.61
CA SER A 67 -3.92 22.48 -5.51
C SER A 67 -3.95 20.98 -5.80
N LEU A 68 -5.06 20.50 -6.37
CA LEU A 68 -5.18 19.09 -6.76
C LEU A 68 -4.12 18.69 -7.80
N ALA A 69 -3.72 19.62 -8.67
CA ALA A 69 -2.75 19.38 -9.73
C ALA A 69 -1.33 19.11 -9.20
N ASP A 70 -0.99 19.59 -8.01
CA ASP A 70 0.35 19.43 -7.42
C ASP A 70 0.64 17.97 -7.03
N HIS A 71 -0.42 17.18 -6.81
CA HIS A 71 -0.35 15.79 -6.36
C HIS A 71 -0.49 14.77 -7.51
N LYS A 72 -0.33 15.23 -8.75
CA LYS A 72 -0.47 14.37 -9.92
C LYS A 72 0.61 13.29 -9.94
N ASP A 73 0.23 12.10 -10.41
CA ASP A 73 1.11 10.92 -10.56
C ASP A 73 1.64 10.35 -9.23
N LYS A 74 1.06 10.77 -8.09
CA LYS A 74 1.29 10.24 -6.76
C LYS A 74 0.08 9.47 -6.26
N VAL A 75 0.31 8.52 -5.35
CA VAL A 75 -0.76 7.94 -4.54
C VAL A 75 -0.99 8.86 -3.35
N VAL A 76 -2.20 9.41 -3.23
CA VAL A 76 -2.55 10.34 -2.14
C VAL A 76 -3.32 9.59 -1.05
N VAL A 77 -2.76 9.59 0.16
CA VAL A 77 -3.45 9.19 1.38
C VAL A 77 -4.09 10.43 2.00
N LEU A 78 -5.36 10.62 1.70
CA LEU A 78 -6.15 11.77 2.16
C LEU A 78 -6.85 11.46 3.48
N THR A 79 -6.82 12.41 4.41
CA THR A 79 -7.60 12.38 5.65
C THR A 79 -8.18 13.75 5.99
N PHE A 80 -9.22 13.75 6.82
CA PHE A 80 -9.92 14.96 7.27
C PHE A 80 -9.74 15.11 8.77
N LEU A 81 -9.10 16.20 9.20
CA LEU A 81 -8.74 16.44 10.60
C LEU A 81 -9.11 17.87 11.00
N TYR A 82 -9.02 18.17 12.30
CA TYR A 82 -8.93 19.56 12.76
C TYR A 82 -8.02 19.61 14.00
N THR A 83 -7.35 20.74 14.21
CA THR A 83 -6.22 20.81 15.16
C THR A 83 -6.65 20.67 16.63
N ASN A 84 -7.89 21.06 16.93
CA ASN A 84 -8.47 21.05 18.28
C ASN A 84 -9.30 19.80 18.61
N CYS A 85 -9.14 18.73 17.84
CA CYS A 85 -9.87 17.47 17.98
C CYS A 85 -9.32 16.62 19.14
N PRO A 86 -10.08 16.39 20.24
CA PRO A 86 -9.53 15.78 21.44
C PRO A 86 -9.52 14.25 21.46
N ASP A 87 -10.11 13.58 20.47
CA ASP A 87 -10.40 12.13 20.55
C ASP A 87 -9.86 11.36 19.34
N VAL A 88 -10.61 11.32 18.24
CA VAL A 88 -10.31 10.42 17.11
C VAL A 88 -9.13 10.87 16.24
N CYS A 89 -8.88 12.18 16.13
CA CYS A 89 -7.86 12.72 15.23
C CYS A 89 -6.42 12.32 15.64
N PRO A 90 -6.05 12.36 16.94
CA PRO A 90 -4.78 11.79 17.40
C PRO A 90 -4.60 10.29 17.08
N ILE A 91 -5.69 9.50 17.15
CA ILE A 91 -5.65 8.07 16.85
C ILE A 91 -5.38 7.86 15.37
N ILE A 92 -6.13 8.55 14.50
CA ILE A 92 -5.94 8.50 13.03
C ILE A 92 -4.52 8.93 12.66
N THR A 93 -4.03 10.05 13.22
CA THR A 93 -2.70 10.58 12.94
C THR A 93 -1.61 9.58 13.33
N THR A 94 -1.77 8.90 14.48
CA THR A 94 -0.84 7.86 14.92
C THR A 94 -0.79 6.68 13.94
N GLN A 95 -1.94 6.17 13.52
CA GLN A 95 -2.03 5.03 12.60
C GLN A 95 -1.45 5.34 11.21
N LEU A 96 -1.76 6.53 10.70
CA LEU A 96 -1.23 6.98 9.41
C LEU A 96 0.28 7.26 9.49
N ARG A 97 0.79 7.76 10.62
CA ARG A 97 2.24 7.91 10.83
C ARG A 97 2.96 6.57 10.85
N GLU A 98 2.39 5.56 11.51
CA GLU A 98 2.94 4.20 11.49
C GLU A 98 2.94 3.64 10.07
N THR A 99 1.84 3.81 9.34
CA THR A 99 1.75 3.42 7.93
C THR A 99 2.82 4.11 7.08
N PHE A 100 2.99 5.43 7.22
CA PHE A 100 4.01 6.20 6.51
C PHE A 100 5.42 5.62 6.74
N ARG A 101 5.75 5.28 7.98
CA ARG A 101 7.06 4.71 8.35
C ARG A 101 7.31 3.32 7.75
N ASP A 102 6.26 2.58 7.40
CA ASP A 102 6.36 1.25 6.80
C ASP A 102 6.53 1.30 5.27
N LEU A 103 6.33 2.46 4.63
CA LEU A 103 6.37 2.64 3.16
C LEU A 103 7.79 2.85 2.58
N THR A 104 8.84 2.33 3.21
CA THR A 104 10.25 2.65 2.91
C THR A 104 10.67 2.50 1.45
N ASP A 105 10.07 1.58 0.69
CA ASP A 105 10.46 1.31 -0.70
C ASP A 105 9.71 2.17 -1.74
N VAL A 106 8.64 2.83 -1.30
CA VAL A 106 7.70 3.58 -2.17
C VAL A 106 7.37 4.96 -1.61
N GLU A 107 8.11 5.43 -0.60
CA GLU A 107 7.90 6.71 0.08
C GLU A 107 7.78 7.88 -0.93
N ASP A 108 8.68 7.94 -1.91
CA ASP A 108 8.66 8.95 -2.97
C ASP A 108 7.43 8.89 -3.89
N GLN A 109 6.62 7.84 -3.84
CA GLN A 109 5.42 7.65 -4.68
C GLN A 109 4.12 7.97 -3.94
N VAL A 110 4.19 8.17 -2.62
CA VAL A 110 3.01 8.31 -1.75
C VAL A 110 3.07 9.64 -1.00
N GLU A 111 1.96 10.36 -0.98
CA GLU A 111 1.83 11.63 -0.25
C GLU A 111 0.69 11.56 0.75
N PHE A 112 0.90 12.12 1.94
CA PHE A 112 -0.10 12.19 2.99
C PHE A 112 -0.63 13.61 3.10
N ILE A 113 -1.95 13.75 2.96
CA ILE A 113 -2.62 15.04 3.00
C ILE A 113 -3.71 15.01 4.07
N ALA A 114 -3.61 15.92 5.02
CA ALA A 114 -4.69 16.24 5.94
C ALA A 114 -5.41 17.50 5.46
N VAL A 115 -6.73 17.48 5.38
CA VAL A 115 -7.55 18.67 5.08
C VAL A 115 -8.31 19.05 6.33
N SER A 116 -8.23 20.33 6.72
CA SER A 116 -9.01 20.85 7.84
C SER A 116 -10.50 20.79 7.55
N VAL A 117 -11.27 20.31 8.52
CA VAL A 117 -12.74 20.42 8.53
C VAL A 117 -13.25 21.59 9.38
N ASP A 118 -12.33 22.43 9.88
CA ASP A 118 -12.60 23.54 10.79
C ASP A 118 -11.82 24.80 10.39
N PRO A 119 -12.04 25.32 9.16
CA PRO A 119 -11.21 26.38 8.57
C PRO A 119 -11.39 27.75 9.24
N GLU A 120 -12.40 27.92 10.09
CA GLU A 120 -12.58 29.14 10.88
C GLU A 120 -11.59 29.24 12.04
N ARG A 121 -11.13 28.08 12.54
CA ARG A 121 -10.19 28.01 13.67
C ARG A 121 -8.81 27.64 13.17
N ASP A 122 -8.69 26.54 12.43
CA ASP A 122 -7.42 25.99 11.98
C ASP A 122 -6.65 26.98 11.07
N THR A 123 -5.64 27.61 11.64
CA THR A 123 -4.72 28.48 10.89
C THR A 123 -3.49 27.72 10.39
N VAL A 124 -2.73 28.33 9.46
CA VAL A 124 -1.42 27.82 9.00
C VAL A 124 -0.50 27.47 10.18
N SER A 125 -0.45 28.34 11.20
CA SER A 125 0.36 28.13 12.39
C SER A 125 -0.13 26.94 13.23
N GLU A 126 -1.43 26.76 13.38
CA GLU A 126 -1.97 25.63 14.15
C GLU A 126 -1.81 24.30 13.42
N ALA A 127 -1.93 24.30 12.10
CA ALA A 127 -1.63 23.15 11.25
C ALA A 127 -0.14 22.75 11.38
N HIS A 128 0.76 23.73 11.33
CA HIS A 128 2.19 23.53 11.56
C HIS A 128 2.47 22.95 12.95
N ASP A 129 1.91 23.56 14.00
CA ASP A 129 2.07 23.10 15.38
C ASP A 129 1.46 21.72 15.61
N PHE A 130 0.36 21.39 14.92
CA PHE A 130 -0.23 20.07 14.95
C PHE A 130 0.75 19.04 14.39
N LEU A 131 1.23 19.20 13.15
CA LEU A 131 2.18 18.26 12.55
C LEU A 131 3.51 18.18 13.33
N GLY A 132 3.98 19.31 13.85
CA GLY A 132 5.19 19.40 14.66
C GLY A 132 5.15 18.54 15.93
N LYS A 133 3.97 18.39 16.57
CA LYS A 133 3.80 17.46 17.71
C LYS A 133 4.05 16.00 17.34
N TRP A 134 3.88 15.66 16.07
CA TRP A 134 4.05 14.31 15.55
C TRP A 134 5.38 14.10 14.81
N GLY A 135 6.13 15.18 14.55
CA GLY A 135 7.35 15.18 13.74
C GLY A 135 7.07 14.90 12.27
N LEU A 136 6.01 15.51 11.72
CA LEU A 136 5.49 15.28 10.37
C LEU A 136 5.44 16.55 9.52
N GLU A 137 5.92 17.68 10.05
CA GLU A 137 5.77 19.00 9.44
C GLU A 137 6.43 19.11 8.06
N ASN A 138 7.44 18.30 7.77
CA ASN A 138 8.13 18.27 6.47
C ASN A 138 7.71 17.09 5.58
N ASP A 139 6.96 16.14 6.13
CA ASP A 139 6.61 14.89 5.45
C ASP A 139 5.17 14.89 4.95
N TRP A 140 4.28 15.62 5.63
CA TRP A 140 2.85 15.68 5.32
C TRP A 140 2.43 17.09 4.90
N SER A 141 1.37 17.19 4.10
CA SER A 141 0.70 18.46 3.84
C SER A 141 -0.56 18.57 4.69
N TYR A 142 -0.68 19.63 5.49
CA TYR A 142 -1.91 19.96 6.20
C TYR A 142 -2.54 21.20 5.59
N LEU A 143 -3.64 21.00 4.87
CA LEU A 143 -4.34 22.04 4.13
C LEU A 143 -5.41 22.72 5.00
N VAL A 144 -5.38 24.05 5.02
CA VAL A 144 -6.32 24.93 5.72
C VAL A 144 -6.90 25.99 4.78
N GLY A 145 -8.04 26.55 5.18
CA GLY A 145 -8.73 27.60 4.44
C GLY A 145 -10.15 27.20 4.02
N THR A 146 -10.90 28.17 3.51
CA THR A 146 -12.22 27.95 2.93
C THR A 146 -12.12 27.76 1.43
N GLU A 147 -13.02 26.99 0.82
CA GLU A 147 -13.17 26.97 -0.63
C GLU A 147 -13.34 28.42 -1.14
N GLY A 148 -12.47 28.82 -2.08
CA GLY A 148 -12.48 30.14 -2.70
C GLY A 148 -13.42 30.23 -3.89
#